data_AF-A0A968XQP2-F1
#
_entry.id   AF-A0A968XQP2-F1
#
_cell.length_a   1.000
_cell.length_b   1.000
_cell.length_c   1.000
_cell.angle_alpha   90.00
_cell.angle_beta   90.00
_cell.angle_gamma   90.00
#
_symmetry.space_group_name_H-M   'P 1'
#
loop_
_entity.id
_entity.type
_entity.pdbx_description
1 polymer ?
#
loop_
_entity_poly.entity_id
_entity_poly.type
_entity_poly.pdbx_seq_one_letter_code
_entity_poly.pdbx_strand_id
1 'polypeptide(L)'
;MSQPAMSRFKRIDARQLLARGEEPLPVIQARVQALKPDEGLIVVAPFLPSPLIEALGSQGFTPKCERGQDGEWIVYFWRAGA
;
A
#
# COMPACT_ATOMS: atom_id res chain seq x y z
N MET A 1 17.22 8.47 3.50
CA MET A 1 15.80 8.15 3.75
C MET A 1 15.68 6.64 3.83
N SER A 2 15.37 6.09 5.00
CA SER A 2 15.42 4.64 5.21
C SER A 2 14.00 4.06 5.15
N GLN A 3 13.80 3.09 4.26
CA GLN A 3 12.59 2.26 4.24
C GLN A 3 12.46 1.52 5.60
N PRO A 4 11.24 1.37 6.16
CA PRO A 4 11.04 0.56 7.36
C PRO A 4 11.54 -0.87 7.19
N ALA A 5 11.88 -1.53 8.31
CA ALA A 5 12.13 -2.96 8.30
C ALA A 5 10.90 -3.71 7.77
N MET A 6 11.10 -4.77 6.98
CA MET A 6 9.99 -5.55 6.40
C MET A 6 9.02 -6.09 7.46
N SER A 7 9.51 -6.39 8.66
CA SER A 7 8.70 -6.83 9.82
C SER A 7 7.78 -5.74 10.42
N ARG A 8 7.90 -4.49 9.97
CA ARG A 8 7.04 -3.34 10.33
C ARG A 8 6.01 -2.99 9.25
N PHE A 9 6.01 -3.71 8.13
CA PHE A 9 4.97 -3.56 7.15
C PHE A 9 3.72 -4.35 7.53
N LYS A 10 2.58 -3.66 7.57
CA LYS A 10 1.25 -4.27 7.67
C LYS A 10 0.78 -4.65 6.26
N ARG A 11 0.00 -5.71 6.10
CA ARG A 11 -0.47 -6.18 4.78
C ARG A 11 -1.99 -6.03 4.63
N ILE A 12 -2.43 -5.69 3.43
CA ILE A 12 -3.82 -5.75 2.99
C ILE A 12 -3.89 -6.34 1.59
N ASP A 13 -4.85 -7.24 1.38
CA ASP A 13 -5.14 -7.82 0.07
C ASP A 13 -6.38 -7.16 -0.53
N ALA A 14 -6.18 -6.23 -1.47
CA ALA A 14 -7.27 -5.53 -2.14
C ALA A 14 -8.09 -6.46 -3.04
N ARG A 15 -7.52 -7.58 -3.50
CA ARG A 15 -8.24 -8.56 -4.34
C ARG A 15 -9.36 -9.21 -3.55
N GLN A 16 -9.14 -9.47 -2.26
CA GLN A 16 -10.18 -10.03 -1.40
C GLN A 16 -11.33 -9.06 -1.16
N LEU A 17 -11.04 -7.76 -1.04
CA LEU A 17 -12.07 -6.71 -0.91
C LEU A 17 -12.89 -6.61 -2.19
N LEU A 18 -12.20 -6.53 -3.34
CA LEU A 18 -12.84 -6.49 -4.66
C LEU A 18 -13.71 -7.73 -4.91
N ALA A 19 -13.23 -8.93 -4.52
CA ALA A 19 -14.00 -10.17 -4.64
C ALA A 19 -15.28 -10.18 -3.79
N ARG A 20 -15.34 -9.38 -2.73
CA ARG A 20 -16.53 -9.18 -1.89
C ARG A 20 -17.41 -8.02 -2.34
N GLY A 21 -17.06 -7.32 -3.41
CA GLY A 21 -17.74 -6.11 -3.86
C GLY A 21 -17.48 -4.88 -2.97
N GLU A 22 -16.41 -4.92 -2.17
CA GLU A 22 -16.00 -3.83 -1.28
C GLU A 22 -14.98 -2.92 -1.96
N GLU A 23 -15.10 -1.61 -1.74
CA GLU A 23 -14.17 -0.61 -2.25
C GLU A 23 -12.85 -0.61 -1.45
N PRO A 24 -11.68 -0.88 -2.08
CA PRO A 24 -10.42 -0.97 -1.34
C PRO A 24 -9.87 0.38 -0.88
N LEU A 25 -10.12 1.45 -1.63
CA LEU A 25 -9.46 2.74 -1.44
C LEU A 25 -9.72 3.34 -0.04
N PRO A 26 -10.97 3.41 0.47
CA PRO A 26 -11.22 3.91 1.82
C PRO A 26 -10.52 3.09 2.92
N VAL A 27 -10.47 1.76 2.76
CA VAL A 27 -9.82 0.86 3.71
C VAL A 27 -8.30 1.08 3.72
N ILE A 28 -7.69 1.21 2.55
CA ILE A 28 -6.26 1.49 2.41
C ILE A 28 -5.93 2.86 3.00
N GLN A 29 -6.73 3.90 2.71
CA GLN A 29 -6.56 5.24 3.26
C GLN A 29 -6.59 5.24 4.80
N ALA A 30 -7.58 4.57 5.39
CA ALA A 30 -7.66 4.45 6.85
C ALA A 30 -6.41 3.75 7.43
N ARG A 31 -5.90 2.71 6.77
CA ARG A 31 -4.71 2.00 7.23
C ARG A 31 -3.43 2.82 7.12
N VAL A 32 -3.23 3.56 6.02
CA VAL A 32 -2.03 4.41 5.88
C VAL A 32 -2.03 5.59 6.85
N GLN A 33 -3.21 6.11 7.21
CA GLN A 33 -3.35 7.16 8.22
C GLN A 33 -3.04 6.65 9.64
N ALA A 34 -3.26 5.36 9.90
CA ALA A 34 -2.97 4.73 11.18
C ALA A 34 -1.52 4.20 11.31
N LEU A 35 -0.67 4.39 10.30
CA LEU A 35 0.74 3.99 10.35
C LEU A 35 1.54 4.88 11.30
N LYS A 36 2.39 4.25 12.11
CA LYS A 36 3.44 4.94 12.86
C LYS A 36 4.59 5.36 11.93
N PRO A 37 5.46 6.30 12.34
CA PRO A 37 6.58 6.77 11.51
C PRO A 37 7.55 5.67 11.04
N ASP A 38 7.65 4.57 11.78
CA ASP A 38 8.50 3.40 11.49
C ASP A 38 7.73 2.22 10.87
N GLU A 39 6.47 2.43 10.47
CA GLU A 39 5.63 1.40 9.85
C GLU A 39 5.41 1.68 8.36
N GLY A 40 5.03 0.63 7.64
CA GLY A 40 4.60 0.72 6.26
C GLY A 40 3.37 -0.13 5.98
N LEU A 41 2.79 0.04 4.80
CA LEU A 41 1.68 -0.77 4.30
C LEU A 41 2.08 -1.48 3.01
N ILE A 42 1.81 -2.78 2.93
CA ILE A 42 1.85 -3.58 1.71
C ILE A 42 0.42 -3.76 1.21
N VAL A 43 0.17 -3.36 -0.02
CA VAL A 43 -1.10 -3.57 -0.72
C VAL A 43 -0.87 -4.59 -1.83
N VAL A 44 -1.66 -5.68 -1.82
CA VAL A 44 -1.72 -6.64 -2.93
C VAL A 44 -2.91 -6.26 -3.81
N ALA A 45 -2.66 -6.01 -5.09
CA ALA A 45 -3.67 -5.60 -6.06
C ALA A 45 -3.70 -6.57 -7.26
N PRO A 46 -4.87 -6.76 -7.90
CA PRO A 46 -4.98 -7.64 -9.07
C PRO A 46 -4.41 -7.03 -10.35
N PHE A 47 -4.12 -5.72 -10.34
CA PHE A 47 -3.53 -4.96 -11.44
C PHE A 47 -2.75 -3.77 -10.88
N LEU A 48 -1.96 -3.09 -11.71
CA LEU A 48 -1.16 -1.93 -11.32
C LEU A 48 -2.09 -0.82 -10.78
N PRO A 49 -2.01 -0.46 -9.48
CA PRO A 49 -2.95 0.49 -8.90
C PRO A 49 -2.42 1.93 -9.06
N SER A 50 -2.20 2.40 -10.29
CA SER A 50 -1.63 3.73 -10.57
C SER A 50 -2.37 4.86 -9.85
N PRO A 51 -3.73 4.91 -9.84
CA PRO A 51 -4.45 5.98 -9.14
C PRO A 51 -4.17 6.00 -7.63
N LEU A 52 -3.99 4.83 -7.01
CA LEU A 52 -3.66 4.72 -5.59
C LEU A 52 -2.24 5.22 -5.31
N ILE A 53 -1.29 4.85 -6.20
CA ILE A 53 0.12 5.27 -6.10
C ILE A 53 0.22 6.79 -6.16
N GLU A 54 -0.46 7.41 -7.13
CA GLU A 54 -0.51 8.87 -7.28
C GLU A 54 -1.16 9.54 -6.08
N ALA A 55 -2.34 9.05 -5.67
CA ALA A 55 -3.09 9.63 -4.56
C ALA A 55 -2.31 9.62 -3.24
N LEU A 56 -1.64 8.50 -2.91
CA LEU A 56 -0.83 8.40 -1.69
C LEU A 56 0.52 9.11 -1.82
N GLY A 57 1.10 9.14 -3.03
CA GLY A 57 2.29 9.93 -3.34
C GLY A 57 2.08 11.41 -3.05
N SER A 58 0.96 11.98 -3.48
CA SER A 58 0.57 13.36 -3.18
C SER A 58 0.34 13.64 -1.68
N GLN A 59 0.15 12.61 -0.86
CA GLN A 59 -0.01 12.70 0.60
C GLN A 59 1.31 12.51 1.37
N GLY A 60 2.43 12.46 0.66
CA GLY A 60 3.77 12.32 1.24
C GLY A 60 4.17 10.89 1.59
N PHE A 61 3.50 9.89 1.01
CA PHE A 61 3.96 8.50 1.08
C PHE A 61 4.91 8.19 -0.08
N THR A 62 5.94 7.42 0.21
CA THR A 62 6.83 6.82 -0.79
C THR A 62 6.23 5.49 -1.25
N PRO A 63 5.91 5.35 -2.56
CA PRO A 63 5.52 4.08 -3.14
C PRO A 63 6.74 3.30 -3.62
N LYS A 64 6.70 1.98 -3.47
CA LYS A 64 7.54 1.03 -4.23
C LYS A 64 6.62 -0.05 -4.79
N CYS A 65 6.68 -0.29 -6.09
CA CYS A 65 5.88 -1.31 -6.74
C CYS A 65 6.76 -2.46 -7.25
N GLU A 66 6.26 -3.67 -7.09
CA GLU A 66 6.90 -4.90 -7.56
C GLU A 66 5.82 -5.82 -8.16
N ARG A 67 6.21 -6.61 -9.17
CA ARG A 67 5.32 -7.66 -9.69
C ARG A 67 5.33 -8.84 -8.72
N GLY A 68 4.14 -9.28 -8.33
CA GLY A 68 3.92 -10.49 -7.55
C GLY A 68 3.83 -11.73 -8.44
N GLN A 69 3.29 -12.81 -7.86
CA GLN A 69 2.96 -14.04 -8.59
C GLN A 69 1.61 -13.89 -9.29
N ASP A 70 1.34 -14.70 -10.31
CA ASP A 70 0.04 -14.79 -10.98
C ASP A 70 -0.56 -13.45 -11.46
N GLY A 71 0.31 -12.51 -11.88
CA GLY A 71 -0.11 -11.20 -12.38
C GLY A 71 -0.47 -10.18 -11.30
N GLU A 72 -0.30 -10.52 -10.02
CA GLU A 72 -0.50 -9.62 -8.90
C GLU A 72 0.51 -8.47 -8.90
N TRP A 73 0.12 -7.37 -8.25
CA TRP A 73 0.98 -6.24 -7.95
C TRP A 73 1.12 -6.08 -6.45
N ILE A 74 2.36 -5.95 -5.99
CA ILE A 74 2.69 -5.69 -4.59
C ILE A 74 3.18 -4.25 -4.51
N VAL A 75 2.47 -3.42 -3.75
CA VAL A 75 2.84 -2.02 -3.56
C VAL A 75 3.11 -1.75 -2.09
N TYR A 76 4.29 -1.25 -1.81
CA TYR A 76 4.74 -0.82 -0.49
C TYR A 76 4.55 0.69 -0.38
N PHE A 77 3.98 1.14 0.74
CA PHE A 77 3.83 2.54 1.10
C PHE A 77 4.44 2.79 2.47
N TRP A 78 5.24 3.84 2.61
CA TRP A 78 5.76 4.32 3.90
C TRP A 78 5.99 5.82 3.82
N ARG A 79 6.16 6.51 4.94
CA ARG A 79 6.60 7.92 4.91
C ARG A 79 8.12 7.95 4.88
N ALA A 80 8.73 8.60 3.88
CA ALA A 80 10.12 8.99 4.02
C ALA A 80 10.19 9.93 5.22
N GLY A 81 10.94 9.56 6.26
CA GLY A 81 11.03 10.34 7.51
C GLY A 81 11.27 11.82 7.20
N ALA A 82 10.48 12.68 7.85
CA ALA A 82 10.67 14.13 7.84
C ALA A 82 12.03 14.51 8.41
#